data_AF-A0A4V2R4J1-F1
#
_entry.id   AF-A0A4V2R4J1-F1
#
_cell.length_a   1.000
_cell.length_b   1.000
_cell.length_c   1.000
_cell.angle_alpha   90.00
_cell.angle_beta   90.00
_cell.angle_gamma   90.00
#
_symmetry.space_group_name_H-M   'P 1'
#
loop_
_entity.id
_entity.type
_entity.pdbx_description
1 polymer ?
#
loop_
_entity_poly.entity_id
_entity_poly.type
_entity_poly.pdbx_seq_one_letter_code
_entity_poly.pdbx_strand_id
1 'polypeptide(L)' 'MNPLWLLRAKRWAQHPPGASRVRLVLGVVALCLLLVLVEWLVGWPEALTVNSGARGALAP' A
#
# COMPACT_ATOMS: atom_id res chain seq x y z
N MET A 1 -14.34 9.50 -17.59
CA MET A 1 -13.76 10.08 -16.35
C MET A 1 -14.80 11.02 -15.75
N ASN A 2 -15.19 10.81 -14.49
CA ASN A 2 -16.35 11.50 -13.93
C ASN A 2 -15.90 12.72 -13.09
N PRO A 3 -16.23 13.98 -13.45
CA PRO A 3 -15.79 15.17 -12.72
C PRO A 3 -16.29 15.23 -11.26
N LEU A 4 -17.34 14.46 -10.95
CA LEU A 4 -17.81 14.27 -9.57
C LEU A 4 -16.74 13.67 -8.64
N TRP A 5 -15.81 12.87 -9.17
CA TRP A 5 -14.69 12.33 -8.41
C TRP A 5 -13.71 13.43 -7.96
N LEU A 6 -13.42 14.40 -8.83
CA LEU A 6 -12.57 15.55 -8.52
C LEU A 6 -13.21 16.44 -7.45
N LEU A 7 -14.52 16.70 -7.56
CA LEU A 7 -15.26 17.46 -6.56
C LEU A 7 -15.28 16.77 -5.20
N ARG A 8 -15.39 15.43 -5.18
CA ARG A 8 -15.34 14.63 -3.95
C ARG A 8 -13.96 14.63 -3.30
N ALA A 9 -12.89 14.53 -4.10
CA ALA A 9 -11.51 14.64 -3.64
C ALA A 9 -11.19 16.02 -3.06
N LYS A 10 -11.62 17.11 -3.72
CA LYS A 10 -11.51 18.47 -3.19
C LYS A 10 -12.22 18.62 -1.84
N ARG A 11 -13.42 18.04 -1.72
CA ARG A 11 -14.20 18.09 -0.48
C ARG A 11 -13.55 17.28 0.65
N TRP A 12 -12.87 16.17 0.32
CA TRP A 12 -12.03 15.43 1.28
C TRP A 12 -10.83 16.23 1.77
N ALA A 13 -10.17 17.01 0.90
CA ALA A 13 -9.07 17.87 1.29
C ALA A 13 -9.51 19.02 2.21
N GLN A 14 -10.71 19.56 1.97
CA GLN A 14 -11.28 20.67 2.76
C GLN A 14 -12.00 20.21 4.04
N HIS A 15 -12.61 19.03 4.02
CA HIS A 15 -13.41 18.48 5.11
C HIS A 15 -13.14 16.97 5.20
N PRO A 16 -12.00 16.58 5.81
CA PRO A 16 -11.61 15.19 5.84
C PRO A 16 -12.65 14.36 6.60
N PRO A 17 -13.03 13.18 6.08
CA PRO A 17 -13.91 12.27 6.79
C PRO A 17 -13.22 11.81 8.08
N GLY A 18 -13.75 12.22 9.23
CA GLY A 18 -13.40 11.78 10.59
C GLY A 18 -11.91 11.51 10.86
N ALA A 19 -11.27 12.35 11.66
CA ALA A 19 -9.84 12.26 11.96
C ALA A 19 -9.35 10.84 12.36
N SER A 20 -10.18 10.01 13.00
CA SER A 20 -9.84 8.60 13.32
C SER A 20 -9.55 7.75 12.08
N ARG A 21 -10.33 7.87 11.00
CA ARG A 21 -10.14 7.06 9.80
C ARG A 21 -8.89 7.48 9.03
N VAL A 22 -8.61 8.80 8.98
CA VAL A 22 -7.38 9.32 8.38
C VAL A 22 -6.16 8.86 9.15
N ARG A 23 -6.16 8.97 10.49
CA ARG A 23 -5.03 8.52 11.33
C ARG A 23 -4.76 7.02 11.20
N LEU A 24 -5.80 6.19 11.13
CA LEU A 24 -5.63 4.75 10.89
C LEU A 24 -4.91 4.49 9.57
N VAL A 25 -5.38 5.08 8.48
CA VAL A 25 -4.76 4.90 7.16
C VAL A 25 -3.33 5.44 7.14
N LEU A 26 -3.10 6.63 7.71
CA LEU A 26 -1.79 7.25 7.76
C LEU A 26 -0.79 6.42 8.59
N GLY A 27 -1.25 5.83 9.70
CA GLY A 27 -0.47 4.88 10.50
C GLY A 27 -0.13 3.59 9.75
N VAL A 28 -1.09 3.01 9.02
CA VAL A 28 -0.85 1.82 8.18
C VAL A 28 0.15 2.13 7.05
N VAL A 29 -0.02 3.26 6.37
CA VAL A 29 0.91 3.69 5.30
C VAL A 29 2.32 3.91 5.87
N ALA A 30 2.44 4.57 7.03
CA ALA A 30 3.72 4.74 7.69
C ALA A 30 4.37 3.39 8.06
N LEU A 31 3.58 2.42 8.53
CA LEU A 31 4.07 1.08 8.83
C LEU A 31 4.58 0.35 7.57
N CYS A 32 3.83 0.40 6.46
CA CYS A 32 4.28 -0.16 5.18
C CYS A 32 5.55 0.51 4.68
N LEU A 33 5.66 1.84 4.76
CA LEU A 33 6.87 2.56 4.34
C LEU A 33 8.07 2.21 5.22
N LEU A 34 7.87 2.07 6.53
CA LEU A 34 8.92 1.64 7.46
C LEU A 34 9.40 0.22 7.11
N LEU A 35 8.48 -0.70 6.86
CA LEU A 35 8.81 -2.06 6.41
C LEU A 35 9.67 -1.99 5.15
N VAL A 36 9.20 -1.33 4.09
CA VAL A 36 9.93 -1.21 2.82
C VAL A 36 11.29 -0.54 2.99
N LEU A 37 11.42 0.51 3.79
CA LEU A 37 12.72 1.12 4.09
C LEU A 37 13.67 0.13 4.76
N VAL A 38 13.16 -0.65 5.71
CA VAL A 38 13.92 -1.71 6.38
C VAL A 38 14.30 -2.81 5.36
N GLU A 39 13.39 -3.21 4.47
CA GLU A 39 13.71 -4.17 3.38
C GLU A 39 14.83 -3.65 2.47
N TRP A 40 14.78 -2.36 2.12
CA TRP A 40 15.71 -1.74 1.18
C TRP A 40 17.10 -1.47 1.81
N LEU A 41 17.14 -1.17 3.10
CA LEU A 41 18.40 -0.92 3.83
C LEU A 41 19.10 -2.21 4.29
N VAL A 42 18.34 -3.23 4.70
CA VAL A 42 18.90 -4.50 5.22
C VAL A 42 19.07 -5.55 4.12
N GLY A 43 18.30 -5.45 3.02
CA GLY A 43 18.22 -6.49 2.00
C GLY A 43 17.39 -7.67 2.50
N TRP A 44 16.51 -8.21 1.65
CA TRP A 44 15.72 -9.40 2.00
C TRP A 44 16.59 -10.65 1.94
N PRO A 45 16.69 -11.43 3.04
CA PRO A 45 17.42 -12.68 3.01
C PRO A 45 16.69 -13.68 2.11
N GLU A 46 17.45 -14.50 1.39
CA GLU A 46 16.99 -15.57 0.49
C GLU A 46 15.94 -16.51 1.12
N ALA A 47 15.89 -16.56 2.46
CA ALA A 47 14.91 -17.31 3.24
C ALA A 47 13.47 -16.74 3.18
N LEU A 48 13.31 -15.46 2.85
CA LEU A 48 12.02 -14.78 2.72
C LEU A 48 11.61 -14.52 1.27
N THR A 49 12.51 -14.76 0.30
CA THR A 49 12.19 -14.72 -1.12
C THR A 49 11.03 -15.68 -1.39
N VAL A 50 9.87 -15.14 -1.76
CA VAL A 50 8.74 -15.93 -2.21
C VAL A 50 9.20 -16.66 -3.45
N ASN A 51 9.52 -17.94 -3.30
CA ASN A 51 9.75 -18.85 -4.40
C ASN A 51 8.37 -19.03 -5.04
N SER A 52 8.02 -18.12 -5.95
CA SER A 52 6.85 -18.22 -6.81
C SER A 52 7.08 -19.44 -7.68
N GLY A 53 6.84 -20.61 -7.09
CA GLY A 53 6.73 -21.87 -7.79
C GLY A 53 5.72 -21.62 -8.88
N ALA A 54 6.23 -21.63 -10.10
CA ALA A 54 5.51 -21.46 -11.35
C ALA A 54 4.40 -22.51 -11.47
N ARG A 55 3.35 -22.38 -10.68
CA ARG A 55 2.10 -23.14 -10.78
C ARG A 55 1.21 -22.55 -11.89
N GLY A 56 1.86 -21.96 -12.89
CA GLY A 56 1.37 -21.60 -14.21
C GLY A 56 2.30 -22.12 -15.31
N ALA A 57 3.31 -22.94 -14.99
CA ALA A 57 3.91 -23.82 -15.98
C ALA A 57 2.91 -24.94 -16.22
N LEU A 58 2.04 -24.71 -17.22
CA LEU A 58 1.21 -25.72 -17.85
C LEU A 58 2.06 -26.98 -18.04
N ALA A 59 1.75 -28.03 -17.27
CA ALA A 59 2.29 -29.35 -17.53
C ALA A 59 1.81 -29.77 -18.94
N PRO A 60 2.71 -30.36 -19.76
CA PRO A 60 2.42 -30.72 -21.15
C PRO A 60 1.32 -31.78 -21.27
#